data_AF-A0A1R3U3A5-F1
#
_entry.id   AF-A0A1R3U3A5-F1
#
_cell.length_a   1.000
_cell.length_b   1.000
_cell.length_c   1.000
_cell.angle_alpha   90.00
_cell.angle_beta   90.00
_cell.angle_gamma   90.00
#
_symmetry.space_group_name_H-M   'P 1'
#
loop_
_entity.id
_entity.type
_entity.pdbx_description
1 polymer ?
#
loop_
_entity_poly.entity_id
_entity_poly.type
_entity_poly.pdbx_seq_one_letter_code
_entity_poly.pdbx_strand_id
1 'polypeptide(L)'
;MALNDNAYYSLEYLMNKHGLTRAQAAAMVGNFMQESTFNTGARNAGDGRDGSDSIGIGQWNGDRARNLKAFGGDNYNQLDTQLDFAVHELRGSGANGGGSEARAWKQLSAAGDDYVGATKAMISYERPQGWSPDNPTGGHGWDNRLKWAGAAYGASPEMTAQAQASSAPVAVQPEAPTVETASAETPESEDEKKGIFGLDLSLPEKVGGMETSKLLKGGKEFSELMTKKTEDVNKSIPQGGLLASRPLELKQMVSPRATLLGGARKPDEELKPWELQMAMLRGGLRGRGRV
;
A
#
# COMPACT_ATOMS: atom_id res chain seq x y z
N MET A 1 12.69 8.38 -8.19
CA MET A 1 11.77 8.51 -7.04
C MET A 1 12.53 8.06 -5.81
N ALA A 2 12.63 8.90 -4.76
CA ALA A 2 13.42 8.60 -3.56
C ALA A 2 12.50 8.52 -2.34
N LEU A 3 12.73 7.52 -1.49
CA LEU A 3 12.03 7.39 -0.21
C LEU A 3 12.46 8.54 0.73
N ASN A 4 11.57 8.98 1.60
CA ASN A 4 11.89 9.95 2.64
C ASN A 4 12.21 9.25 3.98
N ASP A 5 12.71 10.01 4.95
CA ASP A 5 13.13 9.49 6.25
C ASP A 5 11.98 8.75 6.97
N ASN A 6 10.75 9.26 6.88
CA ASN A 6 9.56 8.61 7.44
C ASN A 6 9.32 7.24 6.81
N ALA A 7 9.52 7.10 5.50
CA ALA A 7 9.36 5.82 4.81
C ALA A 7 10.42 4.80 5.25
N TYR A 8 11.68 5.21 5.41
CA TYR A 8 12.75 4.34 5.94
C TYR A 8 12.48 3.93 7.39
N TYR A 9 12.12 4.91 8.24
CA TYR A 9 11.75 4.64 9.62
C TYR A 9 10.56 3.68 9.71
N SER A 10 9.53 3.87 8.89
CA SER A 10 8.33 3.03 8.90
C SER A 10 8.64 1.59 8.50
N LEU A 11 9.53 1.38 7.53
CA LEU A 11 9.99 0.04 7.15
C LEU A 11 10.59 -0.69 8.35
N GLU A 12 11.54 -0.06 9.05
CA GLU A 12 12.21 -0.64 10.22
C GLU A 12 11.24 -0.83 11.38
N TYR A 13 10.37 0.15 11.65
CA TYR A 13 9.38 0.10 12.71
C TYR A 13 8.40 -1.07 12.52
N LEU A 14 7.87 -1.26 11.31
CA LEU A 14 6.96 -2.36 10.97
C LEU A 14 7.64 -3.72 11.11
N MET A 15 8.91 -3.84 10.72
CA MET A 15 9.67 -5.07 10.91
C MET A 15 9.95 -5.34 12.39
N ASN A 16 10.43 -4.35 13.13
CA ASN A 16 10.92 -4.54 14.50
C ASN A 16 9.79 -4.63 15.53
N LYS A 17 8.77 -3.77 15.45
CA LYS A 17 7.65 -3.76 16.40
C LYS A 17 6.59 -4.79 16.05
N HIS A 18 6.26 -4.92 14.77
CA HIS A 18 5.15 -5.75 14.30
C HIS A 18 5.60 -7.09 13.72
N GLY A 19 6.90 -7.36 13.60
CA GLY A 19 7.41 -8.65 13.12
C GLY A 19 7.02 -8.95 11.66
N LEU A 20 6.76 -7.91 10.86
CA LEU A 20 6.49 -8.07 9.44
C LEU A 20 7.77 -8.46 8.70
N THR A 21 7.63 -9.23 7.62
CA THR A 21 8.75 -9.46 6.69
C THR A 21 9.12 -8.14 5.99
N ARG A 22 10.32 -8.09 5.41
CA ARG A 22 10.76 -6.92 4.65
C ARG A 22 9.80 -6.62 3.49
N ALA A 23 9.37 -7.65 2.75
CA ALA A 23 8.41 -7.52 1.67
C ALA A 23 7.06 -6.94 2.13
N GLN A 24 6.54 -7.42 3.26
CA GLN A 24 5.28 -6.93 3.83
C GLN A 24 5.38 -5.47 4.26
N ALA A 25 6.42 -5.12 5.00
CA ALA A 25 6.67 -3.75 5.45
C ALA A 25 6.91 -2.81 4.25
N ALA A 26 7.67 -3.24 3.25
CA ALA A 26 7.92 -2.49 2.03
C ALA A 26 6.63 -2.25 1.22
N ALA A 27 5.72 -3.23 1.16
CA ALA A 27 4.43 -3.07 0.52
C ALA A 27 3.54 -2.03 1.22
N MET A 28 3.54 -2.00 2.57
CA MET A 28 2.84 -0.96 3.34
C MET A 28 3.43 0.41 3.04
N VAL A 29 4.76 0.54 3.10
CA VAL A 29 5.48 1.77 2.77
C VAL A 29 5.16 2.24 1.35
N GLY A 30 5.17 1.34 0.37
CA GLY A 30 4.90 1.68 -1.02
C GLY A 30 3.49 2.24 -1.26
N ASN A 31 2.50 1.73 -0.52
CA ASN A 31 1.13 2.24 -0.59
C ASN A 31 1.00 3.60 0.09
N PHE A 32 1.52 3.78 1.31
CA PHE A 32 1.44 5.07 2.01
C PHE A 32 2.26 6.17 1.34
N MET A 33 3.34 5.82 0.63
CA MET A 33 4.04 6.75 -0.26
C MET A 33 3.14 7.28 -1.37
N GLN A 34 2.32 6.42 -1.98
CA GLN A 34 1.36 6.82 -3.01
C GLN A 34 0.20 7.66 -2.46
N GLU A 35 -0.27 7.37 -1.24
CA GLU A 35 -1.41 8.10 -0.65
C GLU A 35 -1.04 9.52 -0.22
N SER A 36 0.11 9.69 0.43
CA SER A 36 0.42 10.95 1.13
C SER A 36 1.90 11.33 1.09
N THR A 37 2.75 10.50 0.49
CA THR A 37 4.22 10.64 0.63
C THR A 37 4.64 10.66 2.11
N PHE A 38 3.96 9.89 2.96
CA PHE A 38 4.17 9.86 4.42
C PHE A 38 3.99 11.21 5.14
N ASN A 39 3.18 12.12 4.59
CA ASN A 39 2.76 13.31 5.32
C ASN A 39 1.72 12.91 6.39
N THR A 40 2.15 12.83 7.65
CA THR A 40 1.30 12.44 8.78
C THR A 40 0.18 13.44 9.08
N GLY A 41 0.36 14.69 8.67
CA GLY A 41 -0.63 15.78 8.76
C GLY A 41 -1.47 15.94 7.49
N ALA A 42 -1.35 15.06 6.49
CA ALA A 42 -2.13 15.15 5.27
C ALA A 42 -3.62 15.14 5.61
N ARG A 43 -4.34 16.15 5.11
CA ARG A 43 -5.78 16.30 5.27
C ARG A 43 -6.35 16.78 3.94
N ASN A 44 -7.23 16.00 3.35
CA ASN A 44 -8.06 16.44 2.23
C ASN A 44 -9.46 16.71 2.78
N ALA A 45 -9.86 17.97 2.79
CA ALA A 45 -11.13 18.34 3.38
C ALA A 45 -12.31 17.90 2.49
N GLY A 46 -13.25 17.15 3.06
CA GLY A 46 -14.50 16.76 2.41
C GLY A 46 -14.39 15.89 1.15
N ASP A 47 -13.28 15.19 0.95
CA ASP A 47 -13.08 14.33 -0.23
C ASP A 47 -13.63 12.91 -0.05
N GLY A 48 -14.01 12.54 1.18
CA GLY A 48 -14.70 11.30 1.47
C GLY A 48 -16.05 11.24 0.75
N ARG A 49 -16.48 10.04 0.35
CA ARG A 49 -17.81 9.84 -0.30
C ARG A 49 -18.98 10.26 0.59
N ASP A 50 -18.76 10.31 1.90
CA ASP A 50 -19.70 10.79 2.93
C ASP A 50 -19.50 12.28 3.29
N GLY A 51 -18.61 12.99 2.58
CA GLY A 51 -18.23 14.38 2.87
C GLY A 51 -17.25 14.54 4.04
N SER A 52 -16.69 13.44 4.56
CA SER A 52 -15.64 13.49 5.58
C SER A 52 -14.26 13.82 5.00
N ASP A 53 -13.32 14.19 5.86
CA ASP A 53 -11.94 14.41 5.47
C ASP A 53 -11.16 13.10 5.38
N SER A 54 -10.33 12.93 4.36
CA SER A 54 -9.26 11.92 4.36
C SER A 54 -8.07 12.43 5.16
N ILE A 55 -7.54 11.62 6.08
CA ILE A 55 -6.46 12.03 7.01
C ILE A 55 -5.28 11.06 7.06
N GLY A 56 -4.11 11.59 7.41
CA GLY A 56 -2.92 10.80 7.75
C GLY A 56 -2.27 10.08 6.57
N ILE A 57 -1.29 9.23 6.87
CA ILE A 57 -0.43 8.60 5.87
C ILE A 57 -1.19 7.67 4.91
N GLY A 58 -2.27 7.04 5.38
CA GLY A 58 -3.13 6.15 4.59
C GLY A 58 -4.36 6.84 4.01
N GLN A 59 -4.50 8.17 4.17
CA GLN A 59 -5.67 8.92 3.70
C GLN A 59 -7.00 8.28 4.15
N TRP A 60 -7.06 7.86 5.42
CA TRP A 60 -8.24 7.24 6.01
C TRP A 60 -9.42 8.19 5.93
N ASN A 61 -10.57 7.71 5.45
CA ASN A 61 -11.81 8.46 5.32
C ASN A 61 -12.97 7.80 6.08
N GLY A 62 -14.06 8.53 6.26
CA GLY A 62 -15.31 8.04 6.85
C GLY A 62 -15.13 7.39 8.23
N ASP A 63 -15.63 6.16 8.37
CA ASP A 63 -15.49 5.38 9.61
C ASP A 63 -14.03 5.10 9.98
N ARG A 64 -13.15 4.91 8.99
CA ARG A 64 -11.73 4.62 9.26
C ARG A 64 -11.02 5.83 9.84
N ALA A 65 -11.35 7.04 9.38
CA ALA A 65 -10.84 8.28 9.96
C ALA A 65 -11.30 8.47 11.41
N ARG A 66 -12.57 8.16 11.70
CA ARG A 66 -13.13 8.18 13.07
C ARG A 66 -12.43 7.15 13.97
N ASN A 67 -12.23 5.94 13.46
CA ASN A 67 -11.52 4.87 14.16
C ASN A 67 -10.07 5.24 14.48
N LEU A 68 -9.34 5.87 13.55
CA LEU A 68 -7.98 6.35 13.81
C LEU A 68 -7.95 7.38 14.94
N LYS A 69 -8.84 8.37 14.91
CA LYS A 69 -8.93 9.38 15.98
C LYS A 69 -9.27 8.74 17.32
N ALA A 70 -10.20 7.78 17.35
CA ALA A 70 -10.56 7.06 18.57
C ALA A 70 -9.44 6.13 19.07
N PHE A 71 -8.68 5.51 18.16
CA PHE A 71 -7.55 4.64 18.48
C PHE A 71 -6.37 5.42 19.05
N GLY A 72 -6.02 6.55 18.43
CA GLY A 72 -4.85 7.35 18.77
C GLY A 72 -5.08 8.41 19.84
N GLY A 73 -6.33 8.82 20.09
CA GLY A 73 -6.65 9.97 20.93
C GLY A 73 -5.90 11.21 20.43
N ASP A 74 -5.24 11.93 21.34
CA ASP A 74 -4.45 13.12 21.00
C ASP A 74 -3.23 12.83 20.10
N ASN A 75 -2.81 11.58 20.00
CA ASN A 75 -1.64 11.16 19.20
C ASN A 75 -2.01 10.63 17.81
N TYR A 76 -3.26 10.74 17.36
CA TYR A 76 -3.71 10.17 16.08
C TYR A 76 -2.92 10.68 14.86
N ASN A 77 -2.26 11.83 14.97
CA ASN A 77 -1.43 12.44 13.93
C ASN A 77 0.05 12.03 14.00
N GLN A 78 0.44 11.19 14.96
CA GLN A 78 1.81 10.69 15.08
C GLN A 78 2.03 9.49 14.16
N LEU A 79 3.23 9.41 13.56
CA LEU A 79 3.58 8.36 12.61
C LEU A 79 3.41 6.96 13.20
N ASP A 80 4.00 6.70 14.37
CA ASP A 80 3.92 5.42 15.07
C ASP A 80 2.47 4.98 15.32
N THR A 81 1.62 5.92 15.73
CA THR A 81 0.20 5.67 15.99
C THR A 81 -0.55 5.30 14.71
N GLN A 82 -0.26 5.98 13.61
CA GLN A 82 -0.86 5.67 12.31
C GLN A 82 -0.40 4.32 11.75
N LEU A 83 0.88 3.96 11.94
CA LEU A 83 1.41 2.65 11.58
C LEU A 83 0.78 1.54 12.44
N ASP A 84 0.67 1.76 13.75
CA ASP A 84 0.01 0.83 14.68
C ASP A 84 -1.46 0.64 14.31
N PHE A 85 -2.15 1.72 13.94
CA PHE A 85 -3.54 1.68 13.50
C PHE A 85 -3.71 0.87 12.20
N ALA A 86 -2.82 1.06 11.21
CA ALA A 86 -2.86 0.27 9.98
C ALA A 86 -2.73 -1.24 10.26
N VAL A 87 -1.82 -1.62 11.16
CA VAL A 87 -1.66 -3.03 11.57
C VAL A 87 -2.86 -3.52 12.38
N HIS A 88 -3.46 -2.67 13.22
CA HIS A 88 -4.68 -2.97 13.97
C HIS A 88 -5.88 -3.24 13.04
N GLU A 89 -6.08 -2.44 12.00
CA GLU A 89 -7.09 -2.69 10.98
C GLU A 89 -6.86 -4.02 10.25
N LEU A 90 -5.59 -4.32 9.90
CA LEU A 90 -5.22 -5.53 9.17
C LEU A 90 -5.44 -6.81 9.99
N ARG A 91 -4.92 -6.87 11.22
CA ARG A 91 -4.88 -8.14 11.99
C ARG A 91 -5.22 -8.01 13.47
N GLY A 92 -5.67 -6.84 13.90
CA GLY A 92 -6.15 -6.62 15.25
C GLY A 92 -7.53 -7.24 15.48
N SER A 93 -8.13 -6.87 16.60
CA SER A 93 -9.49 -7.30 16.96
C SER A 93 -10.12 -6.26 17.87
N GLY A 94 -11.45 -6.18 17.89
CA GLY A 94 -12.21 -5.35 18.82
C GLY A 94 -12.50 -3.95 18.28
N ALA A 95 -12.51 -2.95 19.17
CA ALA A 95 -12.93 -1.59 18.84
C ALA A 95 -12.06 -0.92 17.77
N ASN A 96 -12.55 0.21 17.25
CA ASN A 96 -11.83 1.07 16.30
C ASN A 96 -11.41 0.34 15.02
N GLY A 97 -12.26 -0.55 14.49
CA GLY A 97 -12.00 -1.26 13.24
C GLY A 97 -10.96 -2.38 13.34
N GLY A 98 -10.67 -2.90 14.54
CA GLY A 98 -9.70 -3.99 14.70
C GLY A 98 -10.07 -5.21 13.87
N GLY A 99 -9.21 -5.57 12.91
CA GLY A 99 -9.41 -6.70 12.01
C GLY A 99 -10.43 -6.47 10.88
N SER A 100 -10.93 -5.24 10.68
CA SER A 100 -11.84 -4.94 9.58
C SER A 100 -11.22 -5.19 8.20
N GLU A 101 -9.88 -5.23 8.13
CA GLU A 101 -9.09 -5.45 6.92
C GLU A 101 -8.42 -6.84 6.89
N ALA A 102 -9.00 -7.81 7.61
CA ALA A 102 -8.47 -9.19 7.71
C ALA A 102 -8.30 -9.89 6.35
N ARG A 103 -9.09 -9.52 5.34
CA ARG A 103 -8.91 -10.03 3.96
C ARG A 103 -7.56 -9.61 3.39
N ALA A 104 -7.21 -8.32 3.49
CA ALA A 104 -5.93 -7.82 3.02
C ALA A 104 -4.78 -8.42 3.84
N TRP A 105 -4.96 -8.56 5.16
CA TRP A 105 -3.98 -9.24 6.00
C TRP A 105 -3.73 -10.69 5.60
N LYS A 106 -4.77 -11.46 5.28
CA LYS A 106 -4.62 -12.84 4.82
C LYS A 106 -3.78 -12.90 3.55
N GLN A 107 -4.01 -12.00 2.60
CA GLN A 107 -3.24 -11.90 1.37
C GLN A 107 -1.79 -11.46 1.64
N LEU A 108 -1.59 -10.47 2.51
CA LEU A 108 -0.28 -9.94 2.88
C LEU A 108 0.57 -10.99 3.61
N SER A 109 -0.07 -11.77 4.49
CA SER A 109 0.56 -12.88 5.21
C SER A 109 0.98 -13.99 4.25
N ALA A 110 0.11 -14.34 3.29
CA ALA A 110 0.38 -15.38 2.30
C ALA A 110 1.50 -15.01 1.32
N ALA A 111 1.74 -13.71 1.08
CA ALA A 111 2.81 -13.25 0.20
C ALA A 111 4.22 -13.57 0.74
N GLY A 112 4.40 -13.70 2.06
CA GLY A 112 5.70 -14.01 2.65
C GLY A 112 6.75 -12.94 2.32
N ASP A 113 7.78 -13.31 1.55
CA ASP A 113 8.84 -12.39 1.10
C ASP A 113 8.67 -11.89 -0.36
N ASP A 114 7.54 -12.20 -1.00
CA ASP A 114 7.20 -11.64 -2.32
C ASP A 114 6.65 -10.21 -2.18
N TYR A 115 7.48 -9.20 -2.46
CA TYR A 115 7.08 -7.79 -2.36
C TYR A 115 6.00 -7.40 -3.40
N VAL A 116 5.93 -8.08 -4.55
CA VAL A 116 4.91 -7.79 -5.58
C VAL A 116 3.56 -8.30 -5.10
N GLY A 117 3.50 -9.56 -4.63
CA GLY A 117 2.32 -10.15 -4.00
C GLY A 117 1.86 -9.37 -2.76
N ALA A 118 2.80 -8.95 -1.92
CA ALA A 118 2.52 -8.10 -0.76
C ALA A 118 1.95 -6.73 -1.17
N THR A 119 2.44 -6.14 -2.27
CA THR A 119 1.90 -4.88 -2.81
C THR A 119 0.48 -5.06 -3.34
N LYS A 120 0.16 -6.19 -3.99
CA LYS A 120 -1.22 -6.55 -4.38
C LYS A 120 -2.15 -6.70 -3.18
N ALA A 121 -1.64 -7.25 -2.08
CA ALA A 121 -2.40 -7.34 -0.84
C ALA A 121 -2.68 -5.95 -0.25
N MET A 122 -1.66 -5.07 -0.20
CA MET A 122 -1.82 -3.73 0.36
C MET A 122 -2.66 -2.78 -0.51
N ILE A 123 -2.64 -2.90 -1.83
CA ILE A 123 -3.60 -2.12 -2.64
C ILE A 123 -5.05 -2.57 -2.39
N SER A 124 -5.25 -3.82 -1.95
CA SER A 124 -6.57 -4.35 -1.54
C SER A 124 -7.02 -3.84 -0.16
N TYR A 125 -6.11 -3.30 0.64
CA TYR A 125 -6.43 -2.53 1.86
C TYR A 125 -6.94 -1.13 1.49
N GLU A 126 -6.30 -0.44 0.52
CA GLU A 126 -6.67 0.92 0.11
C GLU A 126 -7.90 0.98 -0.81
N ARG A 127 -8.01 0.02 -1.74
CA ARG A 127 -9.11 -0.10 -2.73
C ARG A 127 -9.35 1.19 -3.54
N PRO A 128 -8.31 1.74 -4.21
CA PRO A 128 -8.45 2.95 -5.01
C PRO A 128 -9.36 2.73 -6.23
N GLN A 129 -9.73 3.81 -6.93
CA GLN A 129 -10.50 3.70 -8.18
C GLN A 129 -9.86 2.70 -9.16
N GLY A 130 -10.68 1.87 -9.81
CA GLY A 130 -10.23 0.84 -10.75
C GLY A 130 -9.83 -0.49 -10.08
N TRP A 131 -9.65 -0.52 -8.77
CA TRP A 131 -9.39 -1.75 -8.04
C TRP A 131 -10.63 -2.65 -8.03
N SER A 132 -10.40 -3.96 -8.17
CA SER A 132 -11.36 -4.98 -7.82
C SER A 132 -10.66 -6.17 -7.14
N PRO A 133 -11.40 -7.04 -6.44
CA PRO A 133 -10.84 -8.25 -5.84
C PRO A 133 -10.11 -9.16 -6.84
N ASP A 134 -10.61 -9.22 -8.07
CA ASP A 134 -10.07 -10.06 -9.15
C ASP A 134 -9.01 -9.34 -10.00
N ASN A 135 -8.99 -8.01 -9.96
CA ASN A 135 -8.00 -7.17 -10.62
C ASN A 135 -7.41 -6.11 -9.67
N PRO A 136 -6.61 -6.51 -8.67
CA PRO A 136 -6.00 -5.53 -7.76
C PRO A 136 -5.06 -4.55 -8.46
N THR A 137 -4.39 -4.99 -9.52
CA THR A 137 -3.41 -4.19 -10.28
C THR A 137 -4.07 -3.17 -11.21
N GLY A 138 -5.38 -3.28 -11.45
CA GLY A 138 -6.17 -2.22 -12.10
C GLY A 138 -6.42 -1.01 -11.21
N GLY A 139 -6.08 -1.09 -9.92
CA GLY A 139 -6.20 0.03 -8.99
C GLY A 139 -5.29 1.20 -9.35
N HIS A 140 -5.85 2.42 -9.27
CA HIS A 140 -5.13 3.65 -9.55
C HIS A 140 -3.84 3.75 -8.73
N GLY A 141 -2.74 4.10 -9.42
CA GLY A 141 -1.42 4.23 -8.83
C GLY A 141 -0.67 2.91 -8.61
N TRP A 142 -1.15 1.77 -9.13
CA TRP A 142 -0.47 0.46 -9.05
C TRP A 142 1.03 0.55 -9.33
N ASP A 143 1.40 1.13 -10.48
CA ASP A 143 2.78 1.21 -10.92
C ASP A 143 3.68 2.02 -9.98
N ASN A 144 3.15 3.08 -9.38
CA ASN A 144 3.89 3.91 -8.44
C ASN A 144 4.03 3.19 -7.10
N ARG A 145 2.96 2.57 -6.59
CA ARG A 145 2.99 1.76 -5.36
C ARG A 145 4.03 0.66 -5.46
N LEU A 146 4.07 -0.05 -6.59
CA LEU A 146 5.03 -1.11 -6.84
C LEU A 146 6.47 -0.58 -6.94
N LYS A 147 6.69 0.57 -7.58
CA LYS A 147 8.00 1.24 -7.59
C LYS A 147 8.47 1.62 -6.20
N TRP A 148 7.59 2.21 -5.38
CA TRP A 148 7.93 2.56 -4.00
C TRP A 148 8.19 1.35 -3.12
N ALA A 149 7.37 0.30 -3.24
CA ALA A 149 7.57 -0.95 -2.53
C ALA A 149 8.88 -1.64 -2.96
N GLY A 150 9.19 -1.67 -4.25
CA GLY A 150 10.46 -2.19 -4.77
C GLY A 150 11.66 -1.44 -4.19
N ALA A 151 11.62 -0.11 -4.18
CA ALA A 151 12.68 0.70 -3.57
C ALA A 151 12.85 0.43 -2.07
N ALA A 152 11.74 0.29 -1.32
CA ALA A 152 11.78 0.00 0.12
C ALA A 152 12.27 -1.43 0.42
N TYR A 153 11.90 -2.38 -0.43
CA TYR A 153 12.35 -3.76 -0.35
C TYR A 153 13.85 -3.89 -0.67
N GLY A 154 14.38 -3.02 -1.54
CA GLY A 154 15.74 -3.08 -2.07
C GLY A 154 15.85 -3.82 -3.40
N ALA A 155 14.73 -3.92 -4.15
CA ALA A 155 14.74 -4.45 -5.51
C ALA A 155 15.45 -3.49 -6.47
N SER A 156 16.10 -4.04 -7.50
CA SER A 156 16.67 -3.20 -8.56
C SER A 156 15.53 -2.59 -9.41
N PRO A 157 15.76 -1.43 -10.05
CA PRO A 157 14.81 -0.85 -10.98
C PRO A 157 14.38 -1.82 -12.09
N GLU A 158 15.29 -2.67 -12.58
CA GLU A 158 15.02 -3.67 -13.61
C GLU A 158 14.06 -4.75 -13.10
N MET A 159 14.26 -5.26 -11.87
CA MET A 159 13.36 -6.24 -11.26
C MET A 159 11.94 -5.67 -11.10
N THR A 160 11.83 -4.41 -10.68
CA THR A 160 10.54 -3.72 -10.56
C THR A 160 9.90 -3.51 -11.92
N ALA A 161 10.65 -3.08 -12.94
CA ALA A 161 10.12 -2.89 -14.29
C ALA A 161 9.59 -4.21 -14.89
N GLN A 162 10.28 -5.32 -14.67
CA GLN A 162 9.83 -6.65 -15.09
C GLN A 162 8.53 -7.06 -14.38
N ALA A 163 8.41 -6.80 -13.09
CA ALA A 163 7.19 -7.06 -12.33
C ALA A 163 6.00 -6.21 -12.83
N GLN A 164 6.24 -4.96 -13.24
CA GLN A 164 5.24 -4.09 -13.85
C GLN A 164 4.77 -4.64 -15.20
N ALA A 165 5.70 -4.99 -16.09
CA ALA A 165 5.38 -5.57 -17.39
C ALA A 165 4.56 -6.87 -17.26
N SER A 166 4.85 -7.67 -16.23
CA SER A 166 4.16 -8.94 -15.96
C SER A 166 2.77 -8.76 -15.31
N SER A 167 2.44 -7.56 -14.83
CA SER A 167 1.15 -7.25 -14.19
C SER A 167 0.20 -6.44 -15.07
N ALA A 168 0.66 -6.00 -16.24
CA ALA A 168 -0.21 -5.48 -17.28
C ALA A 168 -1.12 -6.61 -17.81
N PRO A 169 -2.41 -6.34 -18.10
CA PRO A 169 -3.25 -7.32 -18.77
C PRO A 169 -2.56 -7.67 -20.09
N VAL A 170 -2.39 -8.98 -20.35
CA VAL A 170 -1.90 -9.47 -21.64
C VAL A 170 -2.85 -8.93 -22.69
N ALA A 171 -2.43 -7.88 -23.40
CA ALA A 171 -3.02 -7.58 -24.69
C ALA A 171 -2.86 -8.87 -25.49
N VAL A 172 -3.96 -9.46 -25.92
CA VAL A 172 -3.93 -10.56 -26.88
C VAL A 172 -3.21 -9.99 -28.09
N GLN A 173 -1.89 -10.22 -28.16
CA GLN A 173 -1.16 -10.00 -29.38
C GLN A 173 -1.80 -10.96 -30.37
N PRO A 174 -2.32 -10.50 -31.52
CA PRO A 174 -2.65 -11.43 -32.58
C PRO A 174 -1.37 -12.20 -32.86
N GLU A 175 -1.42 -13.53 -32.69
CA GLU A 175 -0.34 -14.41 -33.10
C GLU A 175 0.07 -13.98 -34.52
N ALA A 176 1.31 -13.54 -34.68
CA ALA A 176 1.83 -13.22 -36.00
C ALA A 176 1.66 -14.47 -36.86
N PRO A 177 1.00 -14.39 -38.02
CA PRO A 177 0.84 -15.57 -38.86
C PRO A 177 2.24 -16.03 -39.28
N THR A 178 2.53 -17.30 -39.01
CA THR A 178 3.66 -18.01 -39.58
C THR A 178 3.60 -17.88 -41.10
N VAL A 179 4.56 -17.15 -41.67
CA VAL A 179 4.68 -16.99 -43.12
C VAL A 179 5.19 -18.31 -43.69
N GLU A 180 4.26 -19.16 -44.10
CA GLU A 180 4.54 -20.28 -44.99
C GLU A 180 4.67 -19.73 -46.41
N THR A 181 5.89 -19.72 -46.93
CA THR A 181 6.19 -19.29 -48.30
C THR A 181 5.60 -20.30 -49.30
N ALA A 182 4.51 -19.93 -49.97
CA ALA A 182 4.03 -20.61 -51.16
C ALA A 182 3.76 -19.61 -52.30
N SER A 183 4.18 -20.02 -53.48
CA SER A 183 4.33 -19.26 -54.71
C SER A 183 3.00 -18.88 -55.39
N ALA A 184 3.08 -17.87 -56.25
CA ALA A 184 2.06 -17.18 -57.03
C ALA A 184 0.99 -18.04 -57.73
N GLU A 185 -0.24 -17.51 -57.81
CA GLU A 185 -0.90 -17.03 -59.06
C GLU A 185 -2.34 -16.52 -58.78
N THR A 186 -2.79 -15.53 -59.55
CA THR A 186 -4.15 -14.96 -59.63
C THR A 186 -4.56 -15.06 -61.12
N PRO A 187 -5.84 -15.25 -61.53
CA PRO A 187 -6.89 -14.25 -61.29
C PRO A 187 -8.36 -14.74 -61.08
N GLU A 188 -9.16 -13.80 -60.55
CA GLU A 188 -10.60 -13.51 -60.75
C GLU A 188 -11.70 -14.59 -60.69
N SER A 189 -12.64 -14.43 -59.73
CA SER A 189 -14.09 -14.27 -60.01
C SER A 189 -14.88 -13.82 -58.76
N GLU A 190 -15.90 -13.00 -58.97
CA GLU A 190 -16.80 -12.36 -57.99
C GLU A 190 -17.84 -13.30 -57.35
N ASP A 191 -18.41 -12.80 -56.23
CA ASP A 191 -19.71 -13.10 -55.61
C ASP A 191 -19.96 -14.46 -54.91
N GLU A 192 -19.98 -14.48 -53.57
CA GLU A 192 -21.22 -14.44 -52.77
C GLU A 192 -20.98 -14.64 -51.26
N LYS A 193 -21.81 -13.95 -50.47
CA LYS A 193 -21.90 -13.96 -49.01
C LYS A 193 -22.31 -15.32 -48.45
N LYS A 194 -21.51 -15.94 -47.58
CA LYS A 194 -22.00 -16.74 -46.42
C LYS A 194 -21.01 -16.64 -45.24
N GLY A 195 -21.39 -15.82 -44.26
CA GLY A 195 -20.72 -15.75 -42.97
C GLY A 195 -20.94 -17.03 -42.17
N ILE A 196 -19.86 -17.56 -41.61
CA ILE A 196 -19.85 -18.50 -40.50
C ILE A 196 -19.00 -17.82 -39.44
N PHE A 197 -19.55 -17.69 -38.23
CA PHE A 197 -19.10 -16.85 -37.10
C PHE A 197 -19.62 -15.39 -37.11
N GLY A 198 -20.87 -15.24 -36.68
CA GLY A 198 -21.48 -13.95 -36.35
C GLY A 198 -20.88 -13.32 -35.09
N LEU A 199 -19.85 -12.50 -35.28
CA LEU A 199 -19.43 -11.47 -34.32
C LEU A 199 -19.28 -10.16 -35.09
N ASP A 200 -20.34 -9.37 -35.07
CA ASP A 200 -20.35 -7.96 -35.46
C ASP A 200 -19.53 -7.18 -34.43
N LEU A 201 -18.38 -6.65 -34.87
CA LEU A 201 -17.45 -5.85 -34.08
C LEU A 201 -17.65 -4.35 -34.39
N SER A 202 -18.90 -3.91 -34.51
CA SER A 202 -19.25 -2.50 -34.43
C SER A 202 -19.22 -2.04 -32.96
N LEU A 203 -18.16 -1.33 -32.61
CA LEU A 203 -18.04 -0.59 -31.35
C LEU A 203 -19.16 0.47 -31.27
N PRO A 204 -19.97 0.51 -30.18
CA PRO A 204 -20.88 1.63 -30.00
C PRO A 204 -20.10 2.89 -29.60
N GLU A 205 -20.30 3.98 -30.35
CA GLU A 205 -19.69 5.30 -30.12
C GLU A 205 -20.08 5.95 -28.77
N LYS A 206 -20.95 5.32 -27.96
CA LYS A 206 -21.47 5.88 -26.71
C LYS A 206 -21.56 4.83 -25.61
N VAL A 207 -20.75 5.02 -24.56
CA VAL A 207 -20.94 4.38 -23.26
C VAL A 207 -21.41 5.46 -22.29
N GLY A 208 -22.64 5.38 -21.82
CA GLY A 208 -23.15 6.26 -20.75
C GLY A 208 -23.31 7.74 -21.10
N GLY A 209 -23.52 8.10 -22.38
CA GLY A 209 -23.90 9.46 -22.77
C GLY A 209 -22.79 10.52 -22.73
N MET A 210 -21.51 10.14 -22.64
CA MET A 210 -20.39 11.08 -22.73
C MET A 210 -19.40 10.69 -23.84
N GLU A 211 -19.07 11.68 -24.67
CA GLU A 211 -18.10 11.60 -25.76
C GLU A 211 -16.70 11.22 -25.25
N THR A 212 -16.10 10.17 -25.82
CA THR A 212 -14.77 9.62 -25.45
C THR A 212 -13.64 10.65 -25.59
N SER A 213 -13.80 11.63 -26.47
CA SER A 213 -12.85 12.75 -26.66
C SER A 213 -12.82 13.76 -25.50
N LYS A 214 -13.89 13.84 -24.70
CA LYS A 214 -13.94 14.69 -23.48
C LYS A 214 -13.37 13.97 -22.25
N LEU A 215 -13.44 12.64 -22.20
CA LEU A 215 -12.87 11.84 -21.13
C LEU A 215 -11.34 11.93 -21.08
N LEU A 216 -10.68 12.00 -22.25
CA LEU A 216 -9.22 12.19 -22.35
C LEU A 216 -8.75 13.60 -21.99
N LYS A 217 -9.60 14.64 -22.13
CA LYS A 217 -9.24 16.02 -21.78
C LYS A 217 -9.26 16.27 -20.27
N GLY A 218 -10.18 15.67 -19.53
CA GLY A 218 -10.26 15.81 -18.07
C GLY A 218 -9.04 15.26 -17.31
N GLY A 219 -8.36 14.25 -17.87
CA GLY A 219 -7.15 13.67 -17.27
C GLY A 219 -5.92 14.60 -17.33
N LYS A 220 -5.79 15.43 -18.36
CA LYS A 220 -4.68 16.40 -18.48
C LYS A 220 -4.84 17.58 -17.52
N GLU A 221 -6.06 18.12 -17.41
CA GLU A 221 -6.32 19.24 -16.48
C GLU A 221 -6.16 18.82 -15.02
N PHE A 222 -6.50 17.58 -14.67
CA PHE A 222 -6.25 17.04 -13.32
C PHE A 222 -4.76 16.79 -13.05
N SER A 223 -4.00 16.29 -14.04
CA SER A 223 -2.54 16.13 -13.92
C SER A 223 -1.83 17.47 -13.71
N GLU A 224 -2.28 18.52 -14.39
CA GLU A 224 -1.74 19.88 -14.21
C GLU A 224 -2.13 20.48 -12.86
N LEU A 225 -3.35 20.21 -12.37
CA LEU A 225 -3.80 20.63 -11.03
C LEU A 225 -2.97 19.97 -9.91
N MET A 226 -2.63 18.69 -10.07
CA MET A 226 -1.81 17.95 -9.09
C MET A 226 -0.34 18.38 -9.14
N THR A 227 0.20 18.67 -10.32
CA THR A 227 1.58 19.17 -10.48
C THR A 227 1.75 20.56 -9.86
N LYS A 228 0.74 21.45 -10.02
CA LYS A 228 0.73 22.74 -9.33
C LYS A 228 0.60 22.60 -7.80
N LYS A 229 -0.24 21.66 -7.33
CA LYS A 229 -0.43 21.45 -5.88
C LYS A 229 0.81 20.90 -5.19
N THR A 230 1.63 20.09 -5.87
CA THR A 230 2.93 19.64 -5.33
C THR A 230 3.96 20.76 -5.21
N GLU A 231 3.89 21.80 -6.07
CA GLU A 231 4.77 22.97 -5.96
C GLU A 231 4.34 23.93 -4.84
N ASP A 232 3.03 24.09 -4.60
CA ASP A 232 2.50 24.98 -3.56
C ASP A 232 2.60 24.40 -2.13
N VAL A 233 2.54 23.08 -1.97
CA VAL A 233 2.78 22.42 -0.66
C VAL A 233 4.24 22.49 -0.26
N ASN A 234 5.18 22.48 -1.22
CA ASN A 234 6.62 22.61 -0.94
C ASN A 234 7.04 24.03 -0.52
N LYS A 235 6.16 25.05 -0.69
CA LYS A 235 6.41 26.44 -0.28
C LYS A 235 5.84 26.82 1.08
N SER A 236 5.07 25.93 1.74
CA SER A 236 4.34 26.26 2.97
C SER A 236 4.73 25.46 4.21
N ILE A 237 5.95 24.90 4.26
CA ILE A 237 6.48 24.29 5.49
C ILE A 237 7.06 25.38 6.41
N PRO A 238 6.47 25.70 7.56
CA PRO A 238 7.20 26.38 8.62
C PRO A 238 8.27 25.43 9.17
N GLN A 239 9.53 25.88 9.14
CA GLN A 239 10.67 25.23 9.80
C GLN A 239 10.36 25.01 11.28
N GLY A 240 10.11 23.76 11.68
CA GLY A 240 9.87 23.37 13.06
C GLY A 240 10.79 22.24 13.50
N GLY A 241 11.84 22.59 14.24
CA GLY A 241 12.50 21.69 15.19
C GLY A 241 13.58 20.74 14.65
N LEU A 242 14.73 21.31 14.27
CA LEU A 242 16.00 20.57 14.16
C LEU A 242 16.36 19.91 15.50
N LEU A 243 16.35 18.59 15.59
CA LEU A 243 17.17 17.88 16.58
C LEU A 243 18.61 17.85 16.05
N ALA A 244 19.49 18.47 16.82
CA ALA A 244 20.89 18.65 16.52
C ALA A 244 21.60 17.32 16.25
N SER A 245 22.33 17.29 15.13
CA SER A 245 23.20 16.21 14.68
C SER A 245 24.30 15.95 15.71
N ARG A 246 24.41 14.71 16.20
CA ARG A 246 25.66 14.20 16.77
C ARG A 246 26.18 13.10 15.85
N PRO A 247 27.46 13.12 15.45
CA PRO A 247 28.02 12.06 14.63
C PRO A 247 28.11 10.76 15.44
N LEU A 248 27.59 9.67 14.88
CA LEU A 248 27.78 8.31 15.40
C LEU A 248 29.24 7.89 15.16
N GLU A 249 30.08 7.98 16.19
CA GLU A 249 31.32 7.19 16.21
C GLU A 249 30.96 5.71 16.42
N LEU A 250 31.29 4.90 15.42
CA LEU A 250 31.25 3.44 15.49
C LEU A 250 32.32 2.99 16.49
N LYS A 251 31.93 2.73 17.76
CA LYS A 251 32.76 1.96 18.70
C LYS A 251 32.15 0.58 18.86
N GLN A 252 32.94 -0.41 18.44
CA GLN A 252 32.77 -1.83 18.74
C GLN A 252 32.42 -2.00 20.23
N MET A 253 31.23 -2.52 20.51
CA MET A 253 30.88 -3.00 21.85
C MET A 253 30.58 -4.49 21.80
N VAL A 254 31.60 -5.24 22.22
CA VAL A 254 31.52 -6.59 22.72
C VAL A 254 30.45 -6.65 23.81
N SER A 255 29.57 -7.65 23.73
CA SER A 255 28.49 -7.88 24.70
C SER A 255 29.01 -8.04 26.13
N PRO A 256 28.37 -7.41 27.12
CA PRO A 256 28.31 -7.94 28.46
C PRO A 256 26.93 -8.55 28.72
N ARG A 257 26.97 -9.84 29.02
CA ARG A 257 25.89 -10.62 29.62
C ARG A 257 25.51 -9.97 30.96
N ALA A 258 24.34 -9.35 31.04
CA ALA A 258 23.86 -8.70 32.26
C ALA A 258 22.83 -9.57 32.99
N THR A 259 23.27 -10.00 34.17
CA THR A 259 22.58 -10.65 35.28
C THR A 259 21.24 -9.99 35.65
N LEU A 260 20.20 -10.81 35.78
CA LEU A 260 18.91 -10.44 36.38
C LEU A 260 19.09 -10.22 37.90
N LEU A 261 18.86 -9.00 38.35
CA LEU A 261 18.62 -8.67 39.77
C LEU A 261 17.43 -7.72 39.83
N GLY A 262 16.43 -8.14 40.63
CA GLY A 262 15.08 -7.58 40.63
C GLY A 262 14.96 -6.17 41.20
N GLY A 263 14.02 -5.43 40.62
CA GLY A 263 13.39 -4.26 41.23
C GLY A 263 11.88 -4.49 41.30
N ALA A 264 11.34 -4.53 42.50
CA ALA A 264 9.90 -4.70 42.76
C ALA A 264 9.10 -3.46 42.32
N ARG A 265 7.94 -3.68 41.69
CA ARG A 265 6.98 -2.65 41.26
C ARG A 265 5.97 -2.38 42.39
N LYS A 266 5.53 -1.13 42.54
CA LYS A 266 4.58 -0.71 43.61
C LYS A 266 3.18 -1.30 43.40
N PRO A 267 2.37 -1.50 44.46
CA PRO A 267 1.19 -2.39 44.43
C PRO A 267 -0.12 -1.81 43.84
N ASP A 268 -0.12 -0.60 43.27
CA ASP A 268 -1.33 0.19 43.03
C ASP A 268 -1.46 0.76 41.60
N GLU A 269 -0.65 0.32 40.65
CA GLU A 269 -0.77 0.70 39.24
C GLU A 269 -1.56 -0.37 38.46
N GLU A 270 -2.84 -0.10 38.20
CA GLU A 270 -3.71 -0.97 37.40
C GLU A 270 -3.16 -1.09 35.97
N LEU A 271 -2.87 -2.32 35.53
CA LEU A 271 -2.31 -2.58 34.20
C LEU A 271 -3.32 -2.14 33.13
N LYS A 272 -2.84 -1.38 32.15
CA LYS A 272 -3.69 -0.95 31.04
C LYS A 272 -4.17 -2.20 30.27
N PRO A 273 -5.41 -2.23 29.74
CA PRO A 273 -5.98 -3.43 29.12
C PRO A 273 -5.11 -4.04 28.00
N TRP A 274 -4.32 -3.22 27.30
CA TRP A 274 -3.41 -3.67 26.25
C TRP A 274 -2.10 -4.30 26.77
N GLU A 275 -1.66 -3.97 27.99
CA GLU A 275 -0.49 -4.60 28.63
C GLU A 275 -0.83 -6.01 29.12
N LEU A 276 -2.06 -6.23 29.58
CA LEU A 276 -2.60 -7.54 29.97
C LEU A 276 -2.63 -8.51 28.78
N GLN A 277 -2.98 -8.04 27.59
CA GLN A 277 -3.04 -8.87 26.38
C GLN A 277 -1.63 -9.26 25.89
N MET A 278 -0.62 -8.39 26.09
CA MET A 278 0.78 -8.69 25.80
C MET A 278 1.40 -9.67 26.82
N ALA A 279 1.00 -9.60 28.10
CA ALA A 279 1.43 -10.56 29.12
C ALA A 279 0.87 -11.96 28.84
N MET A 280 -0.37 -12.07 28.34
CA MET A 280 -0.96 -13.36 27.94
C MET A 280 -0.28 -13.97 26.71
N LEU A 281 0.19 -13.16 25.76
CA LEU A 281 0.94 -13.64 24.60
C LEU A 281 2.38 -14.10 24.93
N ARG A 282 2.98 -13.61 26.03
CA ARG A 282 4.30 -14.05 26.52
C ARG A 282 4.24 -15.25 27.48
N GLY A 283 3.07 -15.59 28.03
CA GLY A 283 2.89 -16.65 29.02
C GLY A 283 2.80 -18.08 28.46
N GLY A 284 2.74 -18.24 27.14
CA GLY A 284 2.53 -19.53 26.49
C GLY A 284 3.80 -20.36 26.29
N LEU A 285 4.52 -20.72 27.35
CA LEU A 285 5.49 -21.85 27.36
C LEU A 285 6.02 -22.08 28.78
N ARG A 286 5.31 -22.87 29.58
CA ARG A 286 5.87 -23.71 30.67
C ARG A 286 4.82 -24.67 31.22
N GLY A 287 4.47 -25.68 30.42
CA GLY A 287 3.89 -26.92 30.92
C GLY A 287 4.94 -28.02 30.89
N ARG A 288 5.55 -28.33 32.04
CA ARG A 288 6.05 -29.67 32.47
C ARG A 288 6.81 -29.56 33.79
N GLY A 289 6.31 -30.22 34.83
CA GLY A 289 7.07 -30.51 36.05
C GLY A 289 6.24 -30.89 37.27
N ARG A 290 5.87 -32.18 37.36
CA ARG A 290 5.59 -33.04 38.55
C ARG A 290 4.87 -32.46 39.78
N VAL A 291 3.79 -33.13 40.20
CA VAL A 291 3.80 -34.15 41.27
C VAL A 291 2.97 -35.34 40.81
#